data_AF-A0A9E1U5P5-F1
#
_entry.id   AF-A0A9E1U5P5-F1
#
_cell.length_a   1.000
_cell.length_b   1.000
_cell.length_c   1.000
_cell.angle_alpha   90.00
_cell.angle_beta   90.00
_cell.angle_gamma   90.00
#
_symmetry.space_group_name_H-M   'P 1'
#
loop_
_entity.id
_entity.type
_entity.pdbx_description
1 polymer ?
#
loop_
_entity_poly.entity_id
_entity_poly.type
_entity_poly.pdbx_seq_one_letter_code
_entity_poly.pdbx_strand_id
1 'polypeptide(L)'
;MKIENISRRDFFRKTGVTAGVFALAFSVNSTPKRVLAGQFENDFIATWLQIDEDGLVHLLIPASEMGQGSLTSLAQILADEMEADYERIRALTAPKGNAYKNPLFGMQATGGSTSVRAWWTPLREIGANVRAMMIEAGAQKMAVRPTDCRAYNHRVIHSSGESVDYADIVSIAAGLSVPEKVTLKERHEHRYIGKAMPRVDLPAKVDGSAQFGIDVDLPELLVATVMTSPAFGGELESMKQAAAMQIRGVKHVVEIPNGVAVVATGYWQAQKGLKALNAQFKGGASRGMDDRKIEAALREDAENGKAVPAHVSGDLAAGRQKSVKSLEMEYHVPYLAHATMEPMNATAWVTEDFVKIWAPTQAQTPSVMIASGISGLPPEKVEINTTFLGTGLGRRFEGDFIQQAVLISMKIGGKPVKVVWSREEDMQHDFYRPQALSRFRVDLDQSGMPVAWENRITSPSIFSRVFPGMVKGGLDRAAVEGAAKDADYDLPNQHTEYVLHESPIPVGFWRAVGHSFNAFFMESAIDEVAHLAGIDPFDYRLKVMKTARLRKALEMAA
;
A
#
# COMPACT_ATOMS: atom_id res chain seq x y z
N MET A 1 -68.62 3.07 4.52
CA MET A 1 -67.74 4.13 5.03
C MET A 1 -66.31 3.66 4.85
N LYS A 2 -65.58 4.38 3.99
CA LYS A 2 -64.14 4.38 3.68
C LYS A 2 -63.33 3.08 3.83
N ILE A 3 -63.05 2.48 2.69
CA ILE A 3 -61.77 1.81 2.41
C ILE A 3 -60.71 2.92 2.35
N GLU A 4 -59.74 2.89 3.25
CA GLU A 4 -58.57 3.75 3.19
C GLU A 4 -57.44 3.09 2.40
N ASN A 5 -56.87 3.87 1.48
CA ASN A 5 -55.82 3.52 0.56
C ASN A 5 -54.46 3.70 1.26
N ILE A 6 -53.86 2.62 1.74
CA ILE A 6 -52.48 2.64 2.24
C ILE A 6 -51.55 2.63 1.03
N SER A 7 -50.79 3.71 0.85
CA SER A 7 -49.86 3.84 -0.28
C SER A 7 -48.78 2.74 -0.25
N ARG A 8 -48.42 2.22 -1.42
CA ARG A 8 -47.40 1.17 -1.63
C ARG A 8 -46.04 1.46 -0.97
N ARG A 9 -45.77 2.69 -0.53
CA ARG A 9 -44.50 3.10 0.09
C ARG A 9 -44.36 2.71 1.56
N ASP A 10 -45.46 2.51 2.28
CA ASP A 10 -45.43 2.15 3.71
C ASP A 10 -45.46 0.63 3.95
N PHE A 11 -45.94 -0.15 2.98
CA PHE A 11 -45.89 -1.62 3.05
C PHE A 11 -44.46 -2.18 2.88
N PHE A 12 -43.63 -1.57 2.02
CA PHE A 12 -42.23 -1.97 1.84
C PHE A 12 -41.32 -1.61 3.03
N ARG A 13 -41.79 -0.78 3.98
CA ARG A 13 -40.98 -0.37 5.14
C ARG A 13 -41.08 -1.31 6.34
N LYS A 14 -42.06 -2.22 6.39
CA LYS A 14 -42.36 -3.01 7.60
C LYS A 14 -42.33 -4.54 7.44
N THR A 15 -42.10 -5.05 6.24
CA THR A 15 -41.93 -6.50 6.01
C THR A 15 -40.95 -6.72 4.87
N GLY A 16 -39.70 -7.07 5.18
CA GLY A 16 -38.67 -7.36 4.20
C GLY A 16 -37.73 -8.47 4.66
N VAL A 17 -38.17 -9.71 4.49
CA VAL A 17 -37.33 -10.90 4.51
C VAL A 17 -37.46 -11.58 3.14
N THR A 18 -36.33 -12.04 2.60
CA THR A 18 -36.15 -13.05 1.53
C THR A 18 -36.62 -12.75 0.10
N ALA A 19 -35.66 -12.33 -0.74
CA ALA A 19 -35.37 -12.92 -2.05
C ALA A 19 -33.89 -12.55 -2.34
N GLY A 20 -32.92 -13.45 -2.34
CA GLY A 20 -32.91 -14.70 -3.09
C GLY A 20 -32.33 -14.49 -4.50
N VAL A 21 -31.24 -13.72 -4.64
CA VAL A 21 -30.42 -13.73 -5.85
C VAL A 21 -29.20 -14.61 -5.58
N PHE A 22 -29.21 -15.76 -6.24
CA PHE A 22 -28.14 -16.72 -6.38
C PHE A 22 -26.88 -16.00 -6.93
N ALA A 23 -25.99 -15.60 -6.04
CA ALA A 23 -24.61 -15.26 -6.39
C ALA A 23 -23.77 -16.50 -6.05
N LEU A 24 -23.48 -17.31 -7.05
CA LEU A 24 -22.47 -18.38 -7.00
C LEU A 24 -21.11 -17.74 -6.69
N ALA A 25 -20.82 -17.61 -5.40
CA ALA A 25 -19.47 -17.47 -4.90
C ALA A 25 -18.82 -18.86 -5.01
N PHE A 26 -17.98 -19.08 -6.01
CA PHE A 26 -17.01 -20.16 -5.94
C PHE A 26 -15.97 -19.77 -4.89
N SER A 27 -16.34 -20.02 -3.63
CA SER A 27 -15.42 -20.13 -2.51
C SER A 27 -14.66 -21.43 -2.69
N VAL A 28 -13.36 -21.35 -2.99
CA VAL A 28 -12.48 -22.51 -2.86
C VAL A 28 -12.23 -22.68 -1.36
N ASN A 29 -12.70 -23.80 -0.84
CA ASN A 29 -12.75 -24.26 0.56
C ASN A 29 -13.97 -23.80 1.38
N SER A 30 -14.73 -24.82 1.80
CA SER A 30 -15.88 -24.85 2.71
C SER A 30 -15.96 -23.70 3.71
N THR A 31 -16.92 -22.81 3.52
CA THR A 31 -17.29 -21.77 4.49
C THR A 31 -17.96 -22.43 5.71
N PRO A 32 -17.40 -22.32 6.93
CA PRO A 32 -18.10 -22.73 8.15
C PRO A 32 -19.36 -21.89 8.36
N LYS A 33 -20.36 -22.43 9.06
CA LYS A 33 -21.55 -21.67 9.46
C LYS A 33 -21.13 -20.51 10.38
N ARG A 34 -21.61 -19.31 10.04
CA ARG A 34 -21.21 -18.02 10.63
C ARG A 34 -22.22 -17.60 11.69
N VAL A 35 -21.81 -17.38 12.94
CA VAL A 35 -22.71 -16.92 14.02
C VAL A 35 -22.58 -15.42 14.32
N LEU A 36 -21.40 -14.82 14.12
CA LEU A 36 -21.20 -13.37 14.36
C LEU A 36 -21.37 -12.48 13.13
N ALA A 37 -22.17 -12.91 12.14
CA ALA A 37 -22.52 -12.09 10.97
C ALA A 37 -23.98 -11.57 10.98
N GLY A 38 -24.73 -11.78 12.07
CA GLY A 38 -26.15 -11.42 12.16
C GLY A 38 -26.47 -10.57 13.39
N GLN A 39 -26.98 -9.36 13.14
CA GLN A 39 -27.59 -8.42 14.09
C GLN A 39 -26.69 -7.77 15.14
N PHE A 40 -25.66 -7.05 14.69
CA PHE A 40 -25.15 -5.89 15.44
C PHE A 40 -25.76 -4.61 14.87
N GLU A 41 -26.50 -3.85 15.69
CA GLU A 41 -26.87 -2.47 15.35
C GLU A 41 -25.66 -1.51 15.33
N ASN A 42 -24.50 -1.95 15.84
CA ASN A 42 -23.21 -1.27 15.64
C ASN A 42 -22.40 -1.95 14.52
N ASP A 43 -22.61 -1.44 13.31
CA ASP A 43 -22.03 -1.83 12.01
C ASP A 43 -20.49 -1.94 12.00
N PHE A 44 -19.80 -1.38 13.00
CA PHE A 44 -18.33 -1.33 13.03
C PHE A 44 -17.66 -2.66 13.43
N ILE A 45 -17.97 -3.28 14.59
CA ILE A 45 -17.23 -4.50 15.01
C ILE A 45 -17.45 -5.67 14.04
N ALA A 46 -18.69 -5.91 13.63
CA ALA A 46 -19.04 -6.98 12.69
C ALA A 46 -18.41 -6.78 11.29
N THR A 47 -18.13 -5.52 10.93
CA THR A 47 -17.41 -5.19 9.70
C THR A 47 -15.94 -5.59 9.80
N TRP A 48 -15.32 -5.61 10.98
CA TRP A 48 -13.87 -5.86 11.10
C TRP A 48 -13.52 -7.25 11.60
N LEU A 49 -14.44 -7.89 12.30
CA LEU A 49 -14.19 -9.11 13.05
C LEU A 49 -15.36 -10.08 12.94
N GLN A 50 -15.05 -11.36 12.73
CA GLN A 50 -16.00 -12.45 12.90
C GLN A 50 -15.38 -13.50 13.83
N ILE A 51 -16.18 -14.11 14.69
CA ILE A 51 -15.79 -15.30 15.44
C ILE A 51 -16.75 -16.42 15.06
N ASP A 52 -16.24 -17.57 14.64
CA ASP A 52 -17.08 -18.71 14.27
C ASP A 52 -17.46 -19.58 15.48
N GLU A 53 -18.27 -20.60 15.25
CA GLU A 53 -18.76 -21.53 16.28
C GLU A 53 -17.62 -22.31 16.94
N ASP A 54 -16.47 -22.46 16.28
CA ASP A 54 -15.28 -23.11 16.83
C ASP A 54 -14.39 -22.13 17.61
N GLY A 55 -14.80 -20.86 17.72
CA GLY A 55 -14.05 -19.80 18.38
C GLY A 55 -12.93 -19.20 17.52
N LEU A 56 -12.76 -19.57 16.25
CA LEU A 56 -11.73 -18.95 15.41
C LEU A 56 -12.10 -17.51 15.10
N VAL A 57 -11.13 -16.62 15.26
CA VAL A 57 -11.28 -15.17 15.11
C VAL A 57 -10.78 -14.76 13.73
N HIS A 58 -11.69 -14.36 12.85
CA HIS A 58 -11.41 -13.88 11.50
C HIS A 58 -11.33 -12.35 11.51
N LEU A 59 -10.11 -11.81 11.39
CA LEU A 59 -9.84 -10.38 11.34
C LEU A 59 -9.72 -9.93 9.88
N LEU A 60 -10.59 -9.01 9.46
CA LEU A 60 -10.55 -8.38 8.14
C LEU A 60 -9.58 -7.20 8.15
N ILE A 61 -8.52 -7.30 7.35
CA ILE A 61 -7.40 -6.35 7.31
C ILE A 61 -7.40 -5.59 5.98
N PRO A 62 -7.51 -4.25 6.01
CA PRO A 62 -7.55 -3.44 4.79
C PRO A 62 -6.16 -3.05 4.26
N ALA A 63 -5.10 -3.54 4.90
CA ALA A 63 -3.73 -3.34 4.49
C ALA A 63 -3.19 -4.58 3.74
N SER A 64 -2.47 -4.36 2.64
CA SER A 64 -1.82 -5.40 1.85
C SER A 64 -0.51 -5.85 2.49
N GLU A 65 -0.27 -7.16 2.50
CA GLU A 65 0.98 -7.75 2.97
C GLU A 65 2.01 -7.86 1.85
N MET A 66 3.19 -7.28 2.05
CA MET A 66 4.24 -7.21 1.03
C MET A 66 5.61 -7.65 1.56
N GLY A 67 5.63 -8.27 2.73
CA GLY A 67 6.84 -8.68 3.45
C GLY A 67 7.06 -7.90 4.74
N GLN A 68 6.36 -6.80 4.98
CA GLN A 68 6.52 -5.94 6.16
C GLN A 68 5.89 -6.47 7.45
N GLY A 69 5.06 -7.53 7.39
CA GLY A 69 4.47 -8.15 8.58
C GLY A 69 3.30 -7.36 9.19
N SER A 70 2.58 -6.59 8.35
CA SER A 70 1.42 -5.82 8.79
C SER A 70 0.28 -6.71 9.24
N LEU A 71 0.01 -7.83 8.56
CA LEU A 71 -1.07 -8.74 8.97
C LEU A 71 -0.79 -9.31 10.38
N THR A 72 0.46 -9.69 10.60
CA THR A 72 0.93 -10.21 11.88
C THR A 72 0.82 -9.16 12.98
N SER A 73 1.26 -7.92 12.72
CA SER A 73 1.20 -6.84 13.71
C SER A 73 -0.24 -6.47 14.10
N LEU A 74 -1.15 -6.42 13.11
CA LEU A 74 -2.56 -6.12 13.36
C LEU A 74 -3.26 -7.27 14.08
N ALA A 75 -2.93 -8.52 13.77
CA ALA A 75 -3.41 -9.69 14.51
C ALA A 75 -2.93 -9.69 15.96
N GLN A 76 -1.66 -9.33 16.23
CA GLN A 76 -1.14 -9.21 17.60
C GLN A 76 -1.91 -8.16 18.40
N ILE A 77 -2.17 -6.99 17.80
CA ILE A 77 -2.90 -5.89 18.45
C ILE A 77 -4.28 -6.36 18.90
N LEU A 78 -5.02 -6.98 17.98
CA LEU A 78 -6.34 -7.49 18.28
C LEU A 78 -6.29 -8.61 19.33
N ALA A 79 -5.42 -9.61 19.15
CA ALA A 79 -5.34 -10.77 20.04
C ALA A 79 -5.02 -10.38 21.49
N ASP A 80 -4.11 -9.41 21.67
CA ASP A 80 -3.73 -8.94 23.00
C ASP A 80 -4.87 -8.27 23.73
N GLU A 81 -5.61 -7.40 23.04
CA GLU A 81 -6.72 -6.68 23.62
C GLU A 81 -7.94 -7.57 23.81
N MET A 82 -8.18 -8.54 22.93
CA MET A 82 -9.24 -9.54 23.08
C MET A 82 -8.97 -10.56 24.19
N GLU A 83 -7.76 -10.60 24.75
CA GLU A 83 -7.28 -11.72 25.55
C GLU A 83 -7.39 -13.07 24.80
N ALA A 84 -7.32 -13.04 23.47
CA ALA A 84 -7.46 -14.22 22.63
C ALA A 84 -6.14 -15.02 22.52
N ASP A 85 -6.27 -16.30 22.19
CA ASP A 85 -5.17 -17.12 21.70
C ASP A 85 -4.77 -16.63 20.30
N TYR A 86 -3.49 -16.30 20.14
CA TYR A 86 -2.93 -15.82 18.89
C TYR A 86 -3.07 -16.85 17.75
N GLU A 87 -2.96 -18.14 18.06
CA GLU A 87 -3.05 -19.22 17.06
C GLU A 87 -4.47 -19.41 16.53
N ARG A 88 -5.47 -18.84 17.21
CA ARG A 88 -6.88 -18.83 16.78
C ARG A 88 -7.26 -17.59 15.98
N ILE A 89 -6.31 -16.69 15.68
CA ILE A 89 -6.55 -15.56 14.78
C ILE A 89 -6.29 -15.97 13.32
N ARG A 90 -7.19 -15.59 12.42
CA ARG A 90 -7.06 -15.69 10.97
C ARG A 90 -7.11 -14.29 10.38
N ALA A 91 -6.02 -13.86 9.78
CA ALA A 91 -5.93 -12.58 9.08
C ALA A 91 -6.41 -12.76 7.64
N LEU A 92 -7.49 -12.07 7.29
CA LEU A 92 -8.09 -12.10 5.96
C LEU A 92 -8.02 -10.70 5.34
N THR A 93 -7.89 -10.63 4.02
CA THR A 93 -7.94 -9.34 3.33
C THR A 93 -9.35 -8.76 3.38
N ALA A 94 -9.50 -7.51 3.82
CA ALA A 94 -10.79 -6.85 3.86
C ALA A 94 -11.34 -6.59 2.45
N PRO A 95 -12.67 -6.74 2.25
CA PRO A 95 -13.32 -6.34 1.00
C PRO A 95 -13.29 -4.83 0.82
N LYS A 96 -13.75 -4.34 -0.34
CA LYS A 96 -13.92 -2.90 -0.55
C LYS A 96 -14.97 -2.35 0.42
N GLY A 97 -14.70 -1.18 1.00
CA GLY A 97 -15.70 -0.52 1.83
C GLY A 97 -15.21 0.76 2.47
N ASN A 98 -16.15 1.67 2.75
CA ASN A 98 -15.84 2.92 3.43
C ASN A 98 -15.26 2.70 4.84
N ALA A 99 -15.71 1.64 5.53
CA ALA A 99 -15.19 1.27 6.85
C ALA A 99 -13.69 1.00 6.86
N TYR A 100 -13.13 0.56 5.73
CA TYR A 100 -11.73 0.15 5.57
C TYR A 100 -10.82 1.25 5.02
N LYS A 101 -11.35 2.46 4.83
CA LYS A 101 -10.55 3.60 4.41
C LYS A 101 -9.57 3.95 5.52
N ASN A 102 -8.30 4.01 5.18
CA ASN A 102 -7.25 4.40 6.10
C ASN A 102 -7.51 5.83 6.61
N PRO A 103 -7.72 6.04 7.92
CA PRO A 103 -8.08 7.36 8.46
C PRO A 103 -7.01 8.43 8.23
N LEU A 104 -5.76 8.05 7.98
CA LEU A 104 -4.66 8.98 7.71
C LEU A 104 -4.56 9.39 6.22
N PHE A 105 -5.17 8.61 5.32
CA PHE A 105 -5.08 8.80 3.85
C PHE A 105 -6.44 8.98 3.17
N GLY A 106 -7.55 8.66 3.82
CA GLY A 106 -8.92 8.79 3.29
C GLY A 106 -9.34 7.71 2.28
N MET A 107 -8.52 6.68 2.06
CA MET A 107 -8.76 5.62 1.08
C MET A 107 -8.30 4.25 1.58
N GLN A 108 -8.86 3.17 1.04
CA GLN A 108 -8.41 1.81 1.32
C GLN A 108 -7.17 1.51 0.46
N ALA A 109 -6.00 1.79 1.04
CA ALA A 109 -4.70 1.59 0.42
C ALA A 109 -3.61 1.40 1.50
N THR A 110 -2.48 0.84 1.08
CA THR A 110 -1.30 0.63 1.93
C THR A 110 -0.16 1.52 1.47
N GLY A 111 0.31 2.41 2.35
CA GLY A 111 1.38 3.37 2.07
C GLY A 111 1.71 4.26 3.27
N GLY A 112 2.77 5.06 3.19
CA GLY A 112 3.14 6.06 4.20
C GLY A 112 3.41 5.51 5.60
N SER A 113 3.79 4.23 5.71
CA SER A 113 3.98 3.52 6.98
C SER A 113 2.76 3.57 7.91
N THR A 114 1.55 3.59 7.33
CA THR A 114 0.32 3.84 8.09
C THR A 114 -0.43 2.60 8.55
N SER A 115 -0.12 1.39 8.07
CA SER A 115 -0.91 0.18 8.38
C SER A 115 -1.11 -0.03 9.89
N VAL A 116 -0.04 0.02 10.69
CA VAL A 116 -0.17 -0.07 12.15
C VAL A 116 -0.64 1.24 12.75
N ARG A 117 -0.07 2.38 12.34
CA ARG A 117 -0.39 3.71 12.92
C ARG A 117 -1.87 4.07 12.82
N ALA A 118 -2.50 3.76 11.70
CA ALA A 118 -3.88 4.08 11.41
C ALA A 118 -4.86 3.18 12.19
N TRP A 119 -4.49 1.92 12.37
CA TRP A 119 -5.37 0.89 12.95
C TRP A 119 -5.01 0.51 14.38
N TRP A 120 -3.95 1.11 14.95
CA TRP A 120 -3.50 0.87 16.32
C TRP A 120 -4.62 1.08 17.32
N THR A 121 -5.17 2.28 17.42
CA THR A 121 -6.23 2.58 18.39
C THR A 121 -7.54 1.85 18.05
N PRO A 122 -8.05 1.89 16.79
CA PRO A 122 -9.31 1.22 16.46
C PRO A 122 -9.32 -0.28 16.74
N LEU A 123 -8.25 -1.03 16.40
CA LEU A 123 -8.21 -2.47 16.66
C LEU A 123 -8.10 -2.78 18.15
N ARG A 124 -7.45 -1.92 18.93
CA ARG A 124 -7.39 -2.09 20.38
C ARG A 124 -8.75 -1.89 21.03
N GLU A 125 -9.49 -0.88 20.58
CA GLU A 125 -10.86 -0.63 21.03
C GLU A 125 -11.80 -1.77 20.65
N ILE A 126 -11.73 -2.26 19.41
CA ILE A 126 -12.46 -3.46 18.97
C ILE A 126 -12.12 -4.65 19.88
N GLY A 127 -10.83 -4.89 20.13
CA GLY A 127 -10.40 -6.02 20.95
C GLY A 127 -10.89 -5.92 22.39
N ALA A 128 -10.80 -4.74 23.01
CA ALA A 128 -11.27 -4.51 24.37
C ALA A 128 -12.80 -4.60 24.49
N ASN A 129 -13.56 -4.15 23.48
CA ASN A 129 -15.00 -4.32 23.40
C ASN A 129 -15.39 -5.81 23.38
N VAL A 130 -14.75 -6.59 22.52
CA VAL A 130 -15.04 -8.01 22.42
C VAL A 130 -14.61 -8.75 23.69
N ARG A 131 -13.48 -8.38 24.30
CA ARG A 131 -13.07 -8.91 25.62
C ARG A 131 -14.15 -8.69 26.67
N ALA A 132 -14.70 -7.48 26.76
CA ALA A 132 -15.76 -7.17 27.71
C ALA A 132 -17.05 -7.96 27.45
N MET A 133 -17.46 -8.07 26.19
CA MET A 133 -18.62 -8.89 25.79
C MET A 133 -18.42 -10.38 26.09
N MET A 134 -17.21 -10.91 25.87
CA MET A 134 -16.88 -12.30 26.22
C MET A 134 -16.95 -12.51 27.74
N ILE A 135 -16.38 -11.61 28.55
CA ILE A 135 -16.47 -11.69 30.02
C ILE A 135 -17.92 -11.72 30.50
N GLU A 136 -18.76 -10.84 29.95
CA GLU A 136 -20.20 -10.80 30.26
C GLU A 136 -20.89 -12.11 29.87
N ALA A 137 -20.65 -12.60 28.65
CA ALA A 137 -21.23 -13.86 28.16
C ALA A 137 -20.78 -15.07 28.99
N GLY A 138 -19.50 -15.11 29.39
CA GLY A 138 -18.96 -16.16 30.25
C GLY A 138 -19.55 -16.12 31.66
N ALA A 139 -19.73 -14.92 32.22
CA ALA A 139 -20.39 -14.75 33.51
C ALA A 139 -21.86 -15.20 33.47
N GLN A 140 -22.60 -14.87 32.40
CA GLN A 140 -23.97 -15.36 32.18
C GLN A 140 -24.01 -16.89 32.06
N LYS A 141 -23.07 -17.48 31.31
CA LYS A 141 -22.97 -18.94 31.14
C LYS A 141 -22.72 -19.66 32.47
N MET A 142 -21.87 -19.10 33.33
CA MET A 142 -21.53 -19.65 34.65
C MET A 142 -22.49 -19.19 35.77
N ALA A 143 -23.47 -18.33 35.47
CA ALA A 143 -24.38 -17.72 36.44
C ALA A 143 -23.66 -16.99 37.60
N VAL A 144 -22.58 -16.27 37.30
CA VAL A 144 -21.78 -15.48 38.25
C VAL A 144 -21.75 -14.00 37.85
N ARG A 145 -21.14 -13.13 38.68
CA ARG A 145 -20.98 -11.71 38.33
C ARG A 145 -19.80 -11.52 37.37
N PRO A 146 -19.91 -10.65 36.34
CA PRO A 146 -18.80 -10.34 35.44
C PRO A 146 -17.54 -9.84 36.15
N THR A 147 -17.68 -9.11 37.27
CA THR A 147 -16.57 -8.60 38.08
C THR A 147 -15.75 -9.70 38.75
N ASP A 148 -16.29 -10.91 38.89
CA ASP A 148 -15.60 -12.06 39.45
C ASP A 148 -14.91 -12.89 38.34
N CYS A 149 -14.95 -12.43 37.10
CA CYS A 149 -14.40 -13.08 35.92
C CYS A 149 -13.29 -12.24 35.26
N ARG A 150 -12.38 -12.92 34.57
CA ARG A 150 -11.40 -12.30 33.67
C ARG A 150 -11.29 -13.09 32.38
N ALA A 151 -11.03 -12.41 31.27
CA ALA A 151 -10.64 -13.08 30.04
C ALA A 151 -9.14 -13.39 30.07
N TYR A 152 -8.77 -14.57 29.58
CA TYR A 152 -7.37 -14.95 29.38
C TYR A 152 -7.27 -16.08 28.38
N ASN A 153 -6.39 -15.91 27.40
CA ASN A 153 -6.06 -16.85 26.34
C ASN A 153 -7.27 -17.61 25.78
N HIS A 154 -8.23 -16.86 25.24
CA HIS A 154 -9.43 -17.39 24.57
C HIS A 154 -10.47 -18.04 25.49
N ARG A 155 -10.38 -17.75 26.79
CA ARG A 155 -11.31 -18.26 27.81
C ARG A 155 -11.75 -17.14 28.73
N VAL A 156 -12.92 -17.30 29.31
CA VAL A 156 -13.35 -16.52 30.48
C VAL A 156 -13.18 -17.38 31.71
N ILE A 157 -12.49 -16.86 32.71
CA ILE A 157 -12.09 -17.57 33.93
C ILE A 157 -12.69 -16.85 35.12
N HIS A 158 -13.50 -17.55 35.91
CA HIS A 158 -14.04 -17.08 37.18
C HIS A 158 -13.00 -17.21 38.31
N SER A 159 -13.12 -16.41 39.36
CA SER A 159 -12.24 -16.39 40.53
C SER A 159 -12.12 -17.74 41.26
N SER A 160 -13.10 -18.63 41.14
CA SER A 160 -13.04 -20.01 41.66
C SER A 160 -12.09 -20.93 40.88
N GLY A 161 -11.66 -20.52 39.68
CA GLY A 161 -10.91 -21.35 38.72
C GLY A 161 -11.76 -22.02 37.64
N GLU A 162 -13.10 -21.96 37.75
CA GLU A 162 -14.00 -22.38 36.67
C GLU A 162 -13.77 -21.54 35.41
N SER A 163 -13.84 -22.14 34.23
CA SER A 163 -13.63 -21.42 32.97
C SER A 163 -14.45 -21.96 31.82
N VAL A 164 -14.81 -21.08 30.89
CA VAL A 164 -15.53 -21.37 29.64
C VAL A 164 -14.73 -20.86 28.44
N ASP A 165 -14.72 -21.63 27.35
CA ASP A 165 -14.02 -21.24 26.12
C ASP A 165 -14.85 -20.21 25.34
N TYR A 166 -14.20 -19.35 24.54
CA TYR A 166 -14.93 -18.39 23.71
C TYR A 166 -15.91 -19.09 22.75
N ALA A 167 -15.57 -20.28 22.24
CA ALA A 167 -16.46 -21.08 21.40
C ALA A 167 -17.80 -21.39 22.09
N ASP A 168 -17.79 -21.64 23.42
CA ASP A 168 -18.99 -22.01 24.17
C ASP A 168 -19.94 -20.83 24.45
N ILE A 169 -19.44 -19.60 24.29
CA ILE A 169 -20.12 -18.36 24.70
C ILE A 169 -20.27 -17.36 23.56
N VAL A 170 -19.72 -17.62 22.38
CA VAL A 170 -19.74 -16.71 21.22
C VAL A 170 -21.17 -16.33 20.82
N SER A 171 -22.11 -17.29 20.85
CA SER A 171 -23.52 -17.06 20.54
C SER A 171 -24.22 -16.20 21.58
N ILE A 172 -23.82 -16.29 22.86
CA ILE A 172 -24.33 -15.43 23.93
C ILE A 172 -23.77 -14.01 23.73
N ALA A 173 -22.45 -13.90 23.50
CA ALA A 173 -21.78 -12.63 23.27
C ALA A 173 -22.36 -11.86 22.06
N ALA A 174 -22.75 -12.57 21.00
CA ALA A 174 -23.38 -11.98 19.83
C ALA A 174 -24.71 -11.26 20.12
N GLY A 175 -25.43 -11.68 21.17
CA GLY A 175 -26.68 -11.05 21.61
C GLY A 175 -26.50 -9.87 22.57
N LEU A 176 -25.27 -9.54 22.96
CA LEU A 176 -24.98 -8.45 23.90
C LEU A 176 -24.79 -7.12 23.18
N SER A 177 -25.12 -6.02 23.85
CA SER A 177 -24.78 -4.69 23.38
C SER A 177 -23.26 -4.47 23.45
N VAL A 178 -22.74 -3.76 22.45
CA VAL A 178 -21.33 -3.33 22.44
C VAL A 178 -21.15 -2.26 23.53
N PRO A 179 -20.19 -2.41 24.45
CA PRO A 179 -19.94 -1.40 25.48
C PRO A 179 -19.52 -0.05 24.86
N GLU A 180 -20.06 1.06 25.39
CA GLU A 180 -19.69 2.41 24.93
C GLU A 180 -18.29 2.85 25.40
N LYS A 181 -17.82 2.29 26.51
CA LYS A 181 -16.53 2.60 27.12
C LYS A 181 -15.82 1.32 27.49
N VAL A 182 -14.56 1.23 27.09
CA VAL A 182 -13.65 0.14 27.44
C VAL A 182 -12.30 0.67 27.87
N THR A 183 -11.68 -0.05 28.80
CA THR A 183 -10.31 0.21 29.22
C THR A 183 -9.37 -0.57 28.30
N LEU A 184 -8.46 0.14 27.63
CA LEU A 184 -7.40 -0.50 26.87
C LEU A 184 -6.31 -1.01 27.81
N LYS A 185 -5.62 -2.08 27.43
CA LYS A 185 -4.50 -2.62 28.20
C LYS A 185 -3.32 -1.64 28.27
N GLU A 186 -2.53 -1.72 29.32
CA GLU A 186 -1.26 -1.01 29.39
C GLU A 186 -0.14 -1.84 28.73
N ARG A 187 0.96 -1.18 28.37
CA ARG A 187 2.08 -1.83 27.67
C ARG A 187 2.63 -3.06 28.41
N HIS A 188 2.61 -3.04 29.74
CA HIS A 188 3.12 -4.14 30.57
C HIS A 188 2.16 -5.35 30.60
N GLU A 189 0.91 -5.17 30.17
CA GLU A 189 -0.11 -6.23 30.11
C GLU A 189 -0.15 -6.92 28.73
N HIS A 190 0.56 -6.37 27.74
CA HIS A 190 0.64 -6.93 26.40
C HIS A 190 1.39 -8.28 26.41
N ARG A 191 0.74 -9.33 25.88
CA ARG A 191 1.32 -10.67 25.73
C ARG A 191 2.01 -10.86 24.38
N TYR A 192 1.54 -10.21 23.32
CA TYR A 192 1.99 -10.42 21.95
C TYR A 192 2.60 -9.16 21.34
N ILE A 193 1.97 -8.00 21.51
CA ILE A 193 2.40 -6.72 20.96
C ILE A 193 3.86 -6.44 21.36
N GLY A 194 4.71 -6.23 20.35
CA GLY A 194 6.12 -5.91 20.55
C GLY A 194 7.01 -7.14 20.77
N LYS A 195 6.45 -8.36 20.68
CA LYS A 195 7.21 -9.61 20.73
C LYS A 195 7.35 -10.21 19.32
N ALA A 196 8.41 -11.01 19.15
CA ALA A 196 8.60 -11.80 17.95
C ALA A 196 7.59 -12.95 17.95
N MET A 197 6.60 -12.87 17.05
CA MET A 197 5.56 -13.88 16.88
C MET A 197 5.70 -14.57 15.50
N PRO A 198 5.35 -15.87 15.38
CA PRO A 198 5.21 -16.52 14.09
C PRO A 198 4.23 -15.73 13.20
N ARG A 199 4.58 -15.57 11.93
CA ARG A 199 3.76 -14.79 11.00
C ARG A 199 2.48 -15.54 10.62
N VAL A 200 1.33 -14.88 10.75
CA VAL A 200 0.00 -15.46 10.41
C VAL A 200 -0.10 -15.86 8.93
N ASP A 201 0.66 -15.21 8.06
CA ASP A 201 0.68 -15.45 6.62
C ASP A 201 1.76 -16.44 6.17
N LEU A 202 2.63 -16.90 7.07
CA LEU A 202 3.79 -17.72 6.71
C LEU A 202 3.45 -19.17 6.35
N PRO A 203 2.58 -19.91 7.07
CA PRO A 203 2.29 -21.30 6.73
C PRO A 203 1.88 -21.48 5.27
N ALA A 204 0.91 -20.67 4.80
CA ALA A 204 0.42 -20.73 3.43
C ALA A 204 1.48 -20.35 2.37
N LYS A 205 2.44 -19.49 2.73
CA LYS A 205 3.54 -19.12 1.83
C LYS A 205 4.62 -20.19 1.75
N VAL A 206 4.79 -20.99 2.79
CA VAL A 206 5.79 -22.06 2.85
C VAL A 206 5.30 -23.33 2.16
N ASP A 207 4.02 -23.68 2.32
CA ASP A 207 3.44 -24.88 1.71
C ASP A 207 2.91 -24.66 0.27
N GLY A 208 2.93 -23.41 -0.21
CA GLY A 208 2.49 -23.03 -1.56
C GLY A 208 0.98 -22.87 -1.72
N SER A 209 0.19 -22.87 -0.63
CA SER A 209 -1.26 -22.66 -0.69
C SER A 209 -1.67 -21.18 -0.78
N ALA A 210 -0.77 -20.25 -0.46
CA ALA A 210 -0.99 -18.82 -0.59
C ALA A 210 -1.30 -18.41 -2.03
N GLN A 211 -2.42 -17.71 -2.23
CA GLN A 211 -2.87 -17.26 -3.54
C GLN A 211 -2.29 -15.87 -3.87
N PHE A 212 -1.33 -15.82 -4.80
CA PHE A 212 -0.84 -14.59 -5.41
C PHE A 212 -1.68 -14.24 -6.65
N GLY A 213 -1.46 -13.06 -7.22
CA GLY A 213 -2.22 -12.63 -8.40
C GLY A 213 -1.99 -13.55 -9.60
N ILE A 214 -0.76 -14.03 -9.75
CA ILE A 214 -0.39 -14.95 -10.83
C ILE A 214 -1.10 -16.31 -10.73
N ASP A 215 -1.52 -16.73 -9.54
CA ASP A 215 -2.14 -18.03 -9.28
C ASP A 215 -3.63 -18.05 -9.62
N VAL A 216 -4.25 -16.88 -9.84
CA VAL A 216 -5.68 -16.77 -10.15
C VAL A 216 -6.01 -17.59 -11.40
N ASP A 217 -6.88 -18.57 -11.23
CA ASP A 217 -7.38 -19.44 -12.29
C ASP A 217 -8.91 -19.46 -12.25
N LEU A 218 -9.54 -19.26 -13.41
CA LEU A 218 -10.99 -19.16 -13.55
C LEU A 218 -11.45 -20.05 -14.71
N PRO A 219 -12.70 -20.56 -14.67
CA PRO A 219 -13.28 -21.21 -15.84
C PRO A 219 -13.19 -20.29 -17.07
N GLU A 220 -12.76 -20.85 -18.20
CA GLU A 220 -12.60 -20.14 -19.48
C GLU A 220 -11.57 -18.99 -19.47
N LEU A 221 -10.70 -18.93 -18.46
CA LEU A 221 -9.66 -17.91 -18.35
C LEU A 221 -8.76 -17.90 -19.58
N LEU A 222 -8.61 -16.72 -20.18
CA LEU A 222 -7.60 -16.44 -21.18
C LEU A 222 -6.41 -15.72 -20.55
N VAL A 223 -5.23 -15.85 -21.15
CA VAL A 223 -4.02 -15.16 -20.72
C VAL A 223 -3.63 -14.14 -21.77
N ALA A 224 -3.36 -12.91 -21.32
CA ALA A 224 -2.85 -11.84 -22.16
C ALA A 224 -1.42 -11.47 -21.74
N THR A 225 -0.56 -11.22 -22.71
CA THR A 225 0.72 -10.51 -22.50
C THR A 225 0.75 -9.27 -23.38
N VAL A 226 1.48 -8.25 -22.94
CA VAL A 226 1.50 -6.94 -23.58
C VAL A 226 2.88 -6.58 -24.11
N MET A 227 2.91 -5.67 -25.08
CA MET A 227 4.08 -4.95 -25.54
C MET A 227 3.70 -3.47 -25.63
N THR A 228 4.33 -2.65 -24.83
CA THR A 228 4.16 -1.20 -24.82
C THR A 228 5.26 -0.54 -25.68
N SER A 229 4.99 0.65 -26.17
CA SER A 229 5.96 1.45 -26.91
C SER A 229 7.26 1.61 -26.11
N PRO A 230 8.44 1.31 -26.69
CA PRO A 230 9.70 1.40 -25.98
C PRO A 230 10.08 2.84 -25.57
N ALA A 231 9.48 3.84 -26.23
CA ALA A 231 9.54 5.24 -25.81
C ALA A 231 8.24 5.64 -25.09
N PHE A 232 8.36 6.28 -23.93
CA PHE A 232 7.25 6.79 -23.15
C PHE A 232 6.43 7.81 -23.93
N GLY A 233 5.11 7.64 -23.95
CA GLY A 233 4.19 8.44 -24.75
C GLY A 233 4.21 8.12 -26.26
N GLY A 234 4.85 7.01 -26.67
CA GLY A 234 4.79 6.54 -28.05
C GLY A 234 3.55 5.72 -28.34
N GLU A 235 3.22 5.61 -29.62
CA GLU A 235 2.00 4.97 -30.10
C GLU A 235 2.32 3.80 -31.02
N LEU A 236 1.43 2.81 -31.06
CA LEU A 236 1.49 1.72 -32.03
C LEU A 236 1.28 2.30 -33.44
N GLU A 237 2.24 2.06 -34.32
CA GLU A 237 2.18 2.52 -35.72
C GLU A 237 1.65 1.43 -36.64
N SER A 238 2.18 0.21 -36.50
CA SER A 238 1.78 -0.92 -37.33
C SER A 238 2.10 -2.25 -36.68
N MET A 239 1.42 -3.32 -37.10
CA MET A 239 1.65 -4.69 -36.65
C MET A 239 1.23 -5.71 -37.71
N LYS A 240 1.81 -6.91 -37.65
CA LYS A 240 1.45 -8.07 -38.48
C LYS A 240 0.44 -8.95 -37.76
N GLN A 241 -0.77 -8.45 -37.55
CA GLN A 241 -1.82 -9.14 -36.80
C GLN A 241 -2.09 -10.56 -37.31
N ALA A 242 -2.14 -10.77 -38.64
CA ALA A 242 -2.37 -12.07 -39.24
C ALA A 242 -1.32 -13.12 -38.84
N ALA A 243 -0.05 -12.72 -38.67
CA ALA A 243 1.02 -13.62 -38.24
C ALA A 243 0.82 -14.11 -36.80
N ALA A 244 0.38 -13.23 -35.90
CA ALA A 244 0.04 -13.62 -34.53
C ALA A 244 -1.17 -14.56 -34.47
N MET A 245 -2.21 -14.28 -35.27
CA MET A 245 -3.44 -15.09 -35.31
C MET A 245 -3.21 -16.51 -35.86
N GLN A 246 -2.13 -16.76 -36.60
CA GLN A 246 -1.75 -18.10 -37.07
C GLN A 246 -1.13 -18.97 -35.95
N ILE A 247 -0.70 -18.37 -34.84
CA ILE A 247 -0.14 -19.13 -33.72
C ILE A 247 -1.26 -19.89 -33.00
N ARG A 248 -1.16 -21.22 -32.96
CA ARG A 248 -2.13 -22.08 -32.27
C ARG A 248 -2.32 -21.63 -30.83
N GLY A 249 -3.57 -21.35 -30.47
CA GLY A 249 -3.98 -20.94 -29.13
C GLY A 249 -4.16 -19.42 -28.98
N VAL A 250 -3.65 -18.61 -29.90
CA VAL A 250 -3.98 -17.17 -29.95
C VAL A 250 -5.45 -17.01 -30.33
N LYS A 251 -6.14 -16.13 -29.61
CA LYS A 251 -7.58 -15.86 -29.76
C LYS A 251 -7.85 -14.43 -30.18
N HIS A 252 -7.09 -13.47 -29.66
CA HIS A 252 -7.27 -12.06 -29.96
C HIS A 252 -5.92 -11.34 -30.02
N VAL A 253 -5.88 -10.28 -30.82
CA VAL A 253 -4.88 -9.22 -30.77
C VAL A 253 -5.65 -7.94 -30.46
N VAL A 254 -5.24 -7.23 -29.42
CA VAL A 254 -5.99 -6.13 -28.84
C VAL A 254 -5.06 -4.93 -28.73
N GLU A 255 -5.35 -3.86 -29.45
CA GLU A 255 -4.67 -2.58 -29.22
C GLU A 255 -5.01 -2.04 -27.83
N ILE A 256 -4.01 -1.58 -27.10
CA ILE A 256 -4.13 -0.97 -25.78
C ILE A 256 -3.45 0.41 -25.83
N PRO A 257 -3.72 1.31 -24.85
CA PRO A 257 -3.00 2.58 -24.79
C PRO A 257 -1.48 2.37 -24.87
N ASN A 258 -0.83 3.08 -25.78
CA ASN A 258 0.61 3.03 -26.04
C ASN A 258 1.16 1.65 -26.44
N GLY A 259 0.32 0.67 -26.82
CA GLY A 259 0.78 -0.72 -26.95
C GLY A 259 -0.17 -1.67 -27.65
N VAL A 260 0.18 -2.95 -27.56
CA VAL A 260 -0.65 -4.06 -28.06
C VAL A 260 -0.59 -5.23 -27.08
N ALA A 261 -1.70 -5.94 -26.95
CA ALA A 261 -1.83 -7.18 -26.20
C ALA A 261 -2.15 -8.35 -27.13
N VAL A 262 -1.60 -9.53 -26.83
CA VAL A 262 -2.02 -10.79 -27.44
C VAL A 262 -2.68 -11.64 -26.38
N VAL A 263 -3.90 -12.11 -26.67
CA VAL A 263 -4.71 -12.94 -25.79
C VAL A 263 -4.76 -14.36 -26.34
N ALA A 264 -4.45 -15.34 -25.50
CA ALA A 264 -4.38 -16.75 -25.89
C ALA A 264 -4.88 -17.68 -24.77
N THR A 265 -4.92 -18.98 -25.04
CA THR A 265 -5.25 -20.02 -24.06
C THR A 265 -4.17 -20.24 -22.99
N GLY A 266 -3.06 -19.52 -23.06
CA GLY A 266 -1.93 -19.64 -22.13
C GLY A 266 -0.82 -18.63 -22.44
N TYR A 267 0.03 -18.38 -21.44
CA TYR A 267 1.09 -17.37 -21.52
C TYR A 267 2.05 -17.60 -22.70
N TRP A 268 2.49 -18.85 -22.90
CA TRP A 268 3.47 -19.17 -23.94
C TRP A 268 2.93 -18.91 -25.36
N GLN A 269 1.67 -19.25 -25.62
CA GLN A 269 1.01 -18.98 -26.89
C GLN A 269 0.84 -17.47 -27.10
N ALA A 270 0.46 -16.74 -26.06
CA ALA A 270 0.34 -15.29 -26.10
C ALA A 270 1.70 -14.63 -26.40
N GLN A 271 2.78 -15.05 -25.74
CA GLN A 271 4.13 -14.54 -25.98
C GLN A 271 4.64 -14.82 -27.39
N LYS A 272 4.39 -16.02 -27.92
CA LYS A 272 4.72 -16.35 -29.32
C LYS A 272 3.95 -15.48 -30.31
N GLY A 273 2.66 -15.27 -30.07
CA GLY A 273 1.85 -14.36 -30.88
C GLY A 273 2.37 -12.93 -30.82
N LEU A 274 2.73 -12.43 -29.63
CA LEU A 274 3.26 -11.08 -29.42
C LEU A 274 4.57 -10.87 -30.22
N LYS A 275 5.48 -11.84 -30.19
CA LYS A 275 6.71 -11.81 -31.02
C LYS A 275 6.39 -11.81 -32.52
N ALA A 276 5.39 -12.59 -32.96
CA ALA A 276 5.00 -12.67 -34.37
C ALA A 276 4.35 -11.37 -34.91
N LEU A 277 3.82 -10.50 -34.04
CA LEU A 277 3.26 -9.21 -34.46
C LEU A 277 4.29 -8.31 -35.13
N ASN A 278 5.58 -8.39 -34.74
CA ASN A 278 6.60 -7.46 -35.21
C ASN A 278 6.11 -5.99 -35.14
N ALA A 279 5.52 -5.62 -33.99
CA ALA A 279 4.92 -4.32 -33.77
C ALA A 279 5.95 -3.20 -33.97
N GLN A 280 5.53 -2.14 -34.65
CA GLN A 280 6.32 -0.93 -34.86
C GLN A 280 5.67 0.22 -34.10
N PHE A 281 6.49 1.07 -33.51
CA PHE A 281 6.06 2.20 -32.70
C PHE A 281 6.63 3.51 -33.23
N LYS A 282 5.87 4.58 -33.07
CA LYS A 282 6.26 5.94 -33.46
C LYS A 282 6.07 6.91 -32.32
N GLY A 283 6.71 8.07 -32.44
CA GLY A 283 6.65 9.13 -31.42
C GLY A 283 7.31 8.72 -30.10
N GLY A 284 6.82 9.29 -29.01
CA GLY A 284 7.33 9.13 -27.65
C GLY A 284 8.22 10.30 -27.21
N ALA A 285 7.88 10.90 -26.07
CA ALA A 285 8.61 12.01 -25.49
C ALA A 285 10.00 11.60 -24.99
N SER A 286 10.21 10.31 -24.68
CA SER A 286 11.53 9.79 -24.31
C SER A 286 12.35 9.25 -25.50
N ARG A 287 11.88 9.44 -26.75
CA ARG A 287 12.56 8.90 -27.93
C ARG A 287 13.96 9.51 -28.08
N GLY A 288 14.97 8.65 -28.16
CA GLY A 288 16.37 9.06 -28.33
C GLY A 288 17.02 9.65 -27.08
N MET A 289 16.40 9.48 -25.90
CA MET A 289 17.04 9.72 -24.62
C MET A 289 18.06 8.61 -24.33
N ASP A 290 19.19 9.01 -23.77
CA ASP A 290 20.21 8.14 -23.16
C ASP A 290 20.59 8.74 -21.80
N ASP A 291 21.34 7.99 -20.99
CA ASP A 291 21.71 8.41 -19.63
C ASP A 291 22.42 9.78 -19.61
N ARG A 292 23.23 10.08 -20.63
CA ARG A 292 23.95 11.36 -20.73
C ARG A 292 23.00 12.54 -20.91
N LYS A 293 22.00 12.43 -21.79
CA LYS A 293 21.01 13.50 -21.99
C LYS A 293 20.13 13.68 -20.76
N ILE A 294 19.76 12.58 -20.12
CA ILE A 294 18.94 12.56 -18.91
C ILE A 294 19.67 13.27 -17.76
N GLU A 295 20.94 12.94 -17.54
CA GLU A 295 21.76 13.57 -16.48
C GLU A 295 22.05 15.04 -16.80
N ALA A 296 22.35 15.38 -18.06
CA ALA A 296 22.61 16.76 -18.46
C ALA A 296 21.37 17.66 -18.23
N ALA A 297 20.17 17.17 -18.56
CA ALA A 297 18.93 17.91 -18.30
C ALA A 297 18.68 18.13 -16.79
N LEU A 298 18.96 17.13 -15.96
CA LEU A 298 18.84 17.26 -14.51
C LEU A 298 19.82 18.30 -13.94
N ARG A 299 21.06 18.32 -14.43
CA ARG A 299 22.09 19.30 -14.03
C ARG A 299 21.76 20.71 -14.49
N GLU A 300 21.20 20.84 -15.69
CA GLU A 300 20.72 22.11 -16.23
C GLU A 300 19.60 22.70 -15.35
N ASP A 301 18.62 21.87 -14.95
CA ASP A 301 17.57 22.31 -14.03
C ASP A 301 18.14 22.63 -12.64
N ALA A 302 19.14 21.90 -12.15
CA ALA A 302 19.78 22.23 -10.88
C ALA A 302 20.47 23.60 -10.89
N GLU A 303 21.04 24.00 -12.03
CA GLU A 303 21.70 25.29 -12.23
C GLU A 303 20.67 26.43 -12.43
N ASN A 304 19.77 26.25 -13.40
CA ASN A 304 18.96 27.33 -13.96
C ASN A 304 17.47 27.23 -13.59
N GLY A 305 17.05 26.12 -13.01
CA GLY A 305 15.66 25.85 -12.67
C GLY A 305 15.14 26.73 -11.53
N LYS A 306 13.83 26.94 -11.53
CA LYS A 306 13.16 27.75 -10.52
C LYS A 306 13.11 26.99 -9.19
N ALA A 307 13.94 27.42 -8.25
CA ALA A 307 13.91 26.92 -6.89
C ALA A 307 12.70 27.44 -6.10
N VAL A 308 12.13 26.56 -5.29
CA VAL A 308 11.11 26.89 -4.29
C VAL A 308 11.59 26.47 -2.90
N PRO A 309 11.36 27.28 -1.86
CA PRO A 309 11.84 26.96 -0.52
C PRO A 309 11.06 25.77 0.05
N ALA A 310 11.79 24.73 0.45
CA ALA A 310 11.26 23.58 1.19
C ALA A 310 11.38 23.78 2.71
N HIS A 311 12.51 24.35 3.16
CA HIS A 311 12.73 24.75 4.54
C HIS A 311 13.71 25.90 4.64
N VAL A 312 13.40 26.89 5.47
CA VAL A 312 14.29 28.00 5.81
C VAL A 312 14.28 28.17 7.32
N SER A 313 15.45 28.17 7.94
CA SER A 313 15.63 28.55 9.34
C SER A 313 16.93 29.33 9.52
N GLY A 314 16.92 30.33 10.41
CA GLY A 314 18.08 31.21 10.60
C GLY A 314 18.39 32.12 9.41
N ASP A 315 19.65 32.52 9.29
CA ASP A 315 20.17 33.43 8.27
C ASP A 315 21.50 32.88 7.70
N LEU A 316 21.46 32.41 6.46
CA LEU A 316 22.64 31.87 5.76
C LEU A 316 23.78 32.88 5.68
N ALA A 317 23.49 34.16 5.43
CA ALA A 317 24.51 35.19 5.26
C ALA A 317 25.21 35.46 6.59
N ALA A 318 24.45 35.53 7.69
CA ALA A 318 25.01 35.67 9.03
C ALA A 318 25.83 34.43 9.45
N GLY A 319 25.40 33.23 9.07
CA GLY A 319 26.16 32.00 9.26
C GLY A 319 27.49 32.00 8.50
N ARG A 320 27.46 32.36 7.22
CA ARG A 320 28.64 32.46 6.34
C ARG A 320 29.71 33.42 6.86
N GLN A 321 29.32 34.51 7.50
CA GLN A 321 30.27 35.45 8.11
C GLN A 321 31.10 34.82 9.25
N LYS A 322 30.62 33.73 9.87
CA LYS A 322 31.32 32.98 10.92
C LYS A 322 32.17 31.82 10.37
N SER A 323 32.09 31.60 9.06
CA SER A 323 32.77 30.51 8.37
C SER A 323 34.27 30.77 8.26
N VAL A 324 35.07 29.72 8.48
CA VAL A 324 36.50 29.71 8.15
C VAL A 324 36.85 28.67 7.08
N LYS A 325 35.92 27.74 6.80
CA LYS A 325 36.03 26.73 5.74
C LYS A 325 34.66 26.49 5.13
N SER A 326 34.61 26.28 3.82
CA SER A 326 33.38 25.91 3.11
C SER A 326 33.60 24.66 2.28
N LEU A 327 32.57 23.83 2.17
CA LEU A 327 32.55 22.66 1.31
C LEU A 327 31.33 22.74 0.39
N GLU A 328 31.57 22.60 -0.91
CA GLU A 328 30.53 22.46 -1.92
C GLU A 328 30.55 21.03 -2.45
N MET A 329 29.39 20.40 -2.48
CA MET A 329 29.25 18.99 -2.85
C MET A 329 28.07 18.82 -3.81
N GLU A 330 28.17 17.85 -4.70
CA GLU A 330 27.05 17.47 -5.54
C GLU A 330 26.94 15.94 -5.58
N TYR A 331 25.74 15.45 -5.33
CA TYR A 331 25.40 14.04 -5.39
C TYR A 331 24.30 13.82 -6.40
N HIS A 332 24.35 12.69 -7.11
CA HIS A 332 23.35 12.29 -8.08
C HIS A 332 23.03 10.81 -7.91
N VAL A 333 21.76 10.45 -8.10
CA VAL A 333 21.32 9.07 -8.20
C VAL A 333 20.42 8.86 -9.41
N PRO A 334 20.53 7.70 -10.09
CA PRO A 334 19.72 7.41 -11.26
C PRO A 334 18.29 7.00 -10.89
N TYR A 335 17.45 6.87 -11.93
CA TYR A 335 16.20 6.14 -11.85
C TYR A 335 16.43 4.71 -11.37
N LEU A 336 15.54 4.21 -10.49
CA LEU A 336 15.56 2.81 -10.06
C LEU A 336 14.20 2.17 -10.29
N ALA A 337 14.22 1.00 -10.91
CA ALA A 337 13.06 0.12 -10.99
C ALA A 337 12.75 -0.50 -9.63
N HIS A 338 11.50 -0.86 -9.41
CA HIS A 338 11.06 -1.63 -8.25
C HIS A 338 11.51 -3.08 -8.30
N ALA A 339 11.56 -3.66 -9.52
CA ALA A 339 11.95 -5.04 -9.77
C ALA A 339 11.23 -6.03 -8.81
N THR A 340 9.90 -5.94 -8.72
CA THR A 340 9.11 -6.82 -7.83
C THR A 340 9.29 -8.28 -8.22
N MET A 341 9.38 -9.21 -7.26
CA MET A 341 9.60 -10.63 -7.56
C MET A 341 8.54 -11.20 -8.49
N GLU A 342 7.28 -10.88 -8.24
CA GLU A 342 6.15 -11.15 -9.15
C GLU A 342 6.02 -9.98 -10.14
N PRO A 343 6.16 -10.20 -11.46
CA PRO A 343 5.87 -9.19 -12.47
C PRO A 343 4.44 -8.66 -12.40
N MET A 344 4.19 -7.49 -12.97
CA MET A 344 2.83 -6.94 -13.01
C MET A 344 1.83 -7.91 -13.66
N ASN A 345 0.73 -8.13 -12.96
CA ASN A 345 -0.36 -8.99 -13.41
C ASN A 345 -1.67 -8.58 -12.75
N ALA A 346 -2.78 -8.80 -13.45
CA ALA A 346 -4.12 -8.70 -12.92
C ALA A 346 -5.06 -9.59 -13.74
N THR A 347 -6.07 -10.14 -13.07
CA THR A 347 -7.17 -10.83 -13.73
C THR A 347 -8.42 -9.96 -13.67
N ALA A 348 -9.11 -9.79 -14.80
CA ALA A 348 -10.36 -9.07 -14.86
C ALA A 348 -11.43 -9.87 -15.62
N TRP A 349 -12.67 -9.76 -15.16
CA TRP A 349 -13.85 -10.27 -15.83
C TRP A 349 -14.90 -9.16 -15.86
N VAL A 350 -15.13 -8.61 -17.04
CA VAL A 350 -15.97 -7.43 -17.24
C VAL A 350 -17.14 -7.78 -18.14
N THR A 351 -18.36 -7.55 -17.70
CA THR A 351 -19.57 -7.66 -18.52
C THR A 351 -20.30 -6.32 -18.51
N GLU A 352 -21.45 -6.25 -19.19
CA GLU A 352 -22.32 -5.08 -19.11
C GLU A 352 -22.94 -4.90 -17.71
N ASP A 353 -22.93 -5.93 -16.87
CA ASP A 353 -23.59 -5.93 -15.57
C ASP A 353 -22.65 -5.76 -14.38
N PHE A 354 -21.38 -6.16 -14.53
CA PHE A 354 -20.40 -6.18 -13.43
C PHE A 354 -18.95 -6.06 -13.92
N VAL A 355 -18.08 -5.67 -12.98
CA VAL A 355 -16.63 -5.81 -13.09
C VAL A 355 -16.13 -6.65 -11.91
N LYS A 356 -15.38 -7.71 -12.18
CA LYS A 356 -14.65 -8.47 -11.16
C LYS A 356 -13.16 -8.40 -11.43
N ILE A 357 -12.39 -8.10 -10.41
CA ILE A 357 -10.93 -7.97 -10.50
C ILE A 357 -10.29 -8.85 -9.43
N TRP A 358 -9.23 -9.57 -9.79
CA TRP A 358 -8.29 -10.18 -8.86
C TRP A 358 -6.94 -9.54 -9.12
N ALA A 359 -6.41 -8.84 -8.11
CA ALA A 359 -5.19 -8.06 -8.28
C ALA A 359 -4.28 -8.10 -7.04
N PRO A 360 -2.98 -8.32 -7.24
CA PRO A 360 -1.94 -8.07 -6.26
C PRO A 360 -1.71 -6.54 -6.14
N THR A 361 -2.66 -5.81 -5.55
CA THR A 361 -2.64 -4.34 -5.44
C THR A 361 -2.43 -3.84 -4.01
N GLN A 362 -1.78 -2.69 -3.88
CA GLN A 362 -1.68 -1.90 -2.63
C GLN A 362 -2.79 -0.85 -2.51
N ALA A 363 -3.50 -0.56 -3.60
CA ALA A 363 -4.36 0.61 -3.74
C ALA A 363 -5.78 0.18 -4.17
N GLN A 364 -6.52 -0.42 -3.25
CA GLN A 364 -7.82 -1.01 -3.55
C GLN A 364 -8.85 0.04 -3.99
N THR A 365 -8.98 1.16 -3.26
CA THR A 365 -9.90 2.24 -3.65
C THR A 365 -9.56 2.82 -5.03
N PRO A 366 -8.31 3.23 -5.35
CA PRO A 366 -7.96 3.66 -6.70
C PRO A 366 -8.24 2.61 -7.78
N SER A 367 -7.96 1.33 -7.50
CA SER A 367 -8.22 0.24 -8.46
C SER A 367 -9.69 0.12 -8.83
N VAL A 368 -10.60 0.28 -7.85
CA VAL A 368 -12.06 0.30 -8.09
C VAL A 368 -12.46 1.49 -8.97
N MET A 369 -11.89 2.66 -8.70
CA MET A 369 -12.20 3.87 -9.48
C MET A 369 -11.69 3.77 -10.92
N ILE A 370 -10.49 3.21 -11.14
CA ILE A 370 -9.94 2.94 -12.47
C ILE A 370 -10.88 2.00 -13.25
N ALA A 371 -11.27 0.90 -12.63
CA ALA A 371 -12.16 -0.08 -13.25
C ALA A 371 -13.54 0.51 -13.59
N SER A 372 -14.11 1.29 -12.67
CA SER A 372 -15.37 2.01 -12.87
C SER A 372 -15.27 3.01 -14.03
N GLY A 373 -14.20 3.81 -14.08
CA GLY A 373 -13.98 4.78 -15.15
C GLY A 373 -13.82 4.15 -16.53
N ILE A 374 -13.12 3.01 -16.63
CA ILE A 374 -12.92 2.30 -17.91
C ILE A 374 -14.19 1.58 -18.37
N SER A 375 -14.89 0.91 -17.45
CA SER A 375 -16.08 0.13 -17.78
C SER A 375 -17.33 0.99 -17.97
N GLY A 376 -17.37 2.19 -17.40
CA GLY A 376 -18.57 3.01 -17.30
C GLY A 376 -19.56 2.52 -16.23
N LEU A 377 -19.27 1.42 -15.54
CA LEU A 377 -20.11 0.89 -14.48
C LEU A 377 -19.85 1.61 -13.16
N PRO A 378 -20.88 1.83 -12.31
CA PRO A 378 -20.70 2.54 -11.06
C PRO A 378 -19.88 1.69 -10.06
N PRO A 379 -19.18 2.30 -9.08
CA PRO A 379 -18.28 1.58 -8.17
C PRO A 379 -18.92 0.40 -7.44
N GLU A 380 -20.23 0.43 -7.20
CA GLU A 380 -21.02 -0.63 -6.56
C GLU A 380 -20.98 -1.93 -7.36
N LYS A 381 -20.93 -1.83 -8.70
CA LYS A 381 -20.85 -2.96 -9.64
C LYS A 381 -19.43 -3.50 -9.85
N VAL A 382 -18.43 -2.86 -9.23
CA VAL A 382 -17.04 -3.30 -9.27
C VAL A 382 -16.70 -4.07 -8.00
N GLU A 383 -16.37 -5.34 -8.15
CA GLU A 383 -15.82 -6.21 -7.11
C GLU A 383 -14.31 -6.34 -7.30
N ILE A 384 -13.55 -6.19 -6.21
CA ILE A 384 -12.10 -6.37 -6.23
C ILE A 384 -11.68 -7.35 -5.13
N ASN A 385 -11.00 -8.40 -5.57
CA ASN A 385 -10.40 -9.45 -4.77
C ASN A 385 -8.90 -9.18 -4.69
N THR A 386 -8.46 -8.57 -3.59
CA THR A 386 -7.02 -8.29 -3.39
C THR A 386 -6.31 -9.57 -2.96
N THR A 387 -5.40 -10.06 -3.81
CA THR A 387 -4.61 -11.28 -3.57
C THR A 387 -3.37 -10.96 -2.72
N PHE A 388 -2.61 -11.99 -2.33
CA PHE A 388 -1.21 -11.75 -1.97
C PHE A 388 -0.46 -11.19 -3.17
N LEU A 389 0.66 -10.52 -2.89
CA LEU A 389 1.48 -9.89 -3.90
C LEU A 389 2.96 -10.22 -3.69
N GLY A 390 3.65 -10.58 -4.77
CA GLY A 390 5.07 -10.94 -4.76
C GLY A 390 5.94 -9.68 -4.79
N THR A 391 6.02 -9.00 -3.64
CA THR A 391 6.69 -7.71 -3.44
C THR A 391 5.93 -6.53 -4.05
N GLY A 392 5.91 -5.39 -3.34
CA GLY A 392 5.23 -4.16 -3.78
C GLY A 392 6.20 -3.00 -4.02
N LEU A 393 6.96 -2.62 -2.98
CA LEU A 393 7.93 -1.51 -2.98
C LEU A 393 7.39 -0.15 -3.45
N GLY A 394 6.06 -0.01 -3.59
CA GLY A 394 5.39 1.14 -4.17
C GLY A 394 4.85 0.93 -5.59
N ARG A 395 5.46 0.05 -6.40
CA ARG A 395 5.00 -0.29 -7.78
C ARG A 395 3.52 -0.64 -7.88
N ARG A 396 3.03 -1.44 -6.93
CA ARG A 396 1.65 -1.97 -6.90
C ARG A 396 0.62 -0.97 -6.36
N PHE A 397 1.04 0.29 -6.15
CA PHE A 397 0.12 1.40 -5.93
C PHE A 397 -0.46 1.90 -7.26
N GLU A 398 0.31 1.74 -8.35
CA GLU A 398 -0.15 2.02 -9.71
C GLU A 398 -1.22 1.01 -10.15
N GLY A 399 -2.11 1.45 -11.04
CA GLY A 399 -3.23 0.65 -11.54
C GLY A 399 -3.18 0.40 -13.05
N ASP A 400 -2.04 0.63 -13.69
CA ASP A 400 -1.82 0.48 -15.14
C ASP A 400 -2.08 -0.97 -15.62
N PHE A 401 -1.60 -1.96 -14.88
CA PHE A 401 -1.83 -3.38 -15.19
C PHE A 401 -3.29 -3.81 -14.97
N ILE A 402 -4.01 -3.19 -14.01
CA ILE A 402 -5.45 -3.40 -13.81
C ILE A 402 -6.24 -2.75 -14.95
N GLN A 403 -5.87 -1.53 -15.36
CA GLN A 403 -6.46 -0.84 -16.50
C GLN A 403 -6.38 -1.71 -17.76
N GLN A 404 -5.21 -2.29 -18.04
CA GLN A 404 -5.03 -3.20 -19.17
C GLN A 404 -5.96 -4.42 -19.06
N ALA A 405 -6.03 -5.08 -17.90
CA ALA A 405 -6.87 -6.26 -17.72
C ALA A 405 -8.36 -5.95 -17.94
N VAL A 406 -8.87 -4.86 -17.37
CA VAL A 406 -10.27 -4.41 -17.53
C VAL A 406 -10.56 -4.11 -19.01
N LEU A 407 -9.71 -3.30 -19.65
CA LEU A 407 -9.86 -2.93 -21.06
C LEU A 407 -9.84 -4.15 -21.98
N ILE A 408 -8.90 -5.07 -21.78
CA ILE A 408 -8.77 -6.27 -22.61
C ILE A 408 -9.99 -7.16 -22.43
N SER A 409 -10.47 -7.38 -21.20
CA SER A 409 -11.67 -8.17 -20.93
C SER A 409 -12.88 -7.63 -21.70
N MET A 410 -13.10 -6.31 -21.66
CA MET A 410 -14.16 -5.65 -22.45
C MET A 410 -13.99 -5.87 -23.95
N LYS A 411 -12.77 -5.66 -24.48
CA LYS A 411 -12.50 -5.75 -25.92
C LYS A 411 -12.62 -7.16 -26.50
N ILE A 412 -12.54 -8.21 -25.67
CA ILE A 412 -12.69 -9.61 -26.10
C ILE A 412 -14.09 -10.19 -25.84
N GLY A 413 -15.09 -9.32 -25.61
CA GLY A 413 -16.48 -9.73 -25.41
C GLY A 413 -16.79 -10.19 -23.99
N GLY A 414 -16.09 -9.62 -23.01
CA GLY A 414 -16.40 -9.78 -21.59
C GLY A 414 -16.00 -11.12 -20.98
N LYS A 415 -14.94 -11.73 -21.51
CA LYS A 415 -14.37 -12.97 -20.97
C LYS A 415 -13.36 -12.70 -19.85
N PRO A 416 -13.19 -13.62 -18.89
CA PRO A 416 -12.12 -13.51 -17.90
C PRO A 416 -10.76 -13.54 -18.61
N VAL A 417 -9.90 -12.57 -18.29
CA VAL A 417 -8.54 -12.47 -18.83
C VAL A 417 -7.55 -12.15 -17.72
N LYS A 418 -6.45 -12.91 -17.67
CA LYS A 418 -5.29 -12.64 -16.82
C LYS A 418 -4.19 -11.98 -17.65
N VAL A 419 -3.94 -10.70 -17.41
CA VAL A 419 -2.79 -9.98 -17.97
C VAL A 419 -1.56 -10.36 -17.18
N VAL A 420 -0.49 -10.74 -17.87
CA VAL A 420 0.82 -11.05 -17.29
C VAL A 420 1.87 -10.32 -18.11
N TRP A 421 2.65 -9.47 -17.45
CA TRP A 421 3.80 -8.81 -18.06
C TRP A 421 5.00 -9.74 -18.09
N SER A 422 5.87 -9.60 -19.10
CA SER A 422 7.20 -10.20 -19.01
C SER A 422 8.08 -9.40 -18.05
N ARG A 423 9.22 -9.96 -17.64
CA ARG A 423 10.17 -9.23 -16.80
C ARG A 423 10.72 -7.99 -17.52
N GLU A 424 10.96 -8.10 -18.82
CA GLU A 424 11.47 -7.00 -19.65
C GLU A 424 10.46 -5.86 -19.72
N GLU A 425 9.18 -6.18 -19.94
CA GLU A 425 8.09 -5.20 -19.94
C GLU A 425 7.96 -4.52 -18.57
N ASP A 426 8.03 -5.29 -17.48
CA ASP A 426 7.99 -4.82 -16.09
C ASP A 426 9.15 -3.87 -15.76
N MET A 427 10.37 -4.18 -16.22
CA MET A 427 11.53 -3.33 -16.02
C MET A 427 11.50 -2.07 -16.89
N GLN A 428 11.04 -2.16 -18.14
CA GLN A 428 11.08 -1.06 -19.10
C GLN A 428 9.95 -0.05 -18.89
N HIS A 429 8.80 -0.50 -18.37
CA HIS A 429 7.60 0.32 -18.18
C HIS A 429 7.23 0.47 -16.69
N ASP A 430 8.25 0.60 -15.85
CA ASP A 430 8.08 0.95 -14.45
C ASP A 430 7.63 2.42 -14.27
N PHE A 431 7.12 2.72 -13.08
CA PHE A 431 7.03 4.06 -12.53
C PHE A 431 8.21 4.25 -11.58
N TYR A 432 9.35 4.64 -12.12
CA TYR A 432 10.63 4.55 -11.43
C TYR A 432 10.69 5.41 -10.17
N ARG A 433 11.56 5.00 -9.23
CA ARG A 433 12.11 5.94 -8.26
C ARG A 433 12.71 7.11 -9.04
N PRO A 434 12.36 8.37 -8.74
CA PRO A 434 12.93 9.51 -9.44
C PRO A 434 14.46 9.47 -9.41
N GLN A 435 15.09 9.85 -10.52
CA GLN A 435 16.44 10.38 -10.44
C GLN A 435 16.44 11.66 -9.60
N ALA A 436 17.54 11.92 -8.91
CA ALA A 436 17.65 13.11 -8.09
C ALA A 436 19.09 13.60 -8.05
N LEU A 437 19.24 14.91 -7.93
CA LEU A 437 20.51 15.59 -7.72
C LEU A 437 20.40 16.52 -6.52
N SER A 438 21.41 16.54 -5.67
CA SER A 438 21.47 17.41 -4.50
C SER A 438 22.79 18.16 -4.48
N ARG A 439 22.73 19.49 -4.46
CA ARG A 439 23.88 20.39 -4.31
C ARG A 439 23.90 20.97 -2.92
N PHE A 440 24.99 20.72 -2.20
CA PHE A 440 25.22 21.27 -0.88
C PHE A 440 26.24 22.38 -0.92
N ARG A 441 26.04 23.35 -0.04
CA ARG A 441 27.11 24.19 0.48
C ARG A 441 27.03 24.19 2.00
N VAL A 442 28.12 23.75 2.63
CA VAL A 442 28.23 23.72 4.09
C VAL A 442 29.39 24.60 4.52
N ASP A 443 29.11 25.59 5.35
CA ASP A 443 30.08 26.52 5.89
C ASP A 443 30.38 26.14 7.36
N LEU A 444 31.65 26.04 7.74
CA LEU A 444 32.14 25.54 9.03
C LEU A 444 32.88 26.61 9.83
N ASP A 445 32.73 26.59 11.15
CA ASP A 445 33.51 27.43 12.06
C ASP A 445 34.91 26.83 12.38
N GLN A 446 35.65 27.51 13.25
CA GLN A 446 36.99 27.07 13.69
C GLN A 446 36.99 25.74 14.44
N SER A 447 35.87 25.34 15.04
CA SER A 447 35.71 24.04 15.69
C SER A 447 35.35 22.91 14.72
N GLY A 448 35.18 23.25 13.43
CA GLY A 448 34.76 22.33 12.39
C GLY A 448 33.27 22.01 12.42
N MET A 449 32.45 22.76 13.17
CA MET A 449 31.00 22.56 13.22
C MET A 449 30.27 23.40 12.17
N PRO A 450 29.08 22.98 11.68
CA PRO A 450 28.35 23.74 10.68
C PRO A 450 27.87 25.06 11.28
N VAL A 451 27.97 26.14 10.50
CA VAL A 451 27.37 27.46 10.80
C VAL A 451 26.41 27.93 9.73
N ALA A 452 26.43 27.35 8.53
CA ALA A 452 25.38 27.48 7.53
C ALA A 452 25.27 26.20 6.70
N TRP A 453 24.03 25.82 6.37
CA TRP A 453 23.73 24.60 5.62
C TRP A 453 22.76 24.91 4.50
N GLU A 454 23.25 24.91 3.26
CA GLU A 454 22.44 25.07 2.07
C GLU A 454 22.36 23.75 1.30
N ASN A 455 21.15 23.38 0.89
CA ASN A 455 20.88 22.20 0.07
C ASN A 455 19.85 22.51 -1.00
N ARG A 456 20.19 22.31 -2.27
CA ARG A 456 19.27 22.37 -3.40
C ARG A 456 19.04 20.97 -3.96
N ILE A 457 17.79 20.52 -3.91
CA ILE A 457 17.38 19.20 -4.41
C ILE A 457 16.61 19.38 -5.71
N THR A 458 17.07 18.72 -6.77
CA THR A 458 16.43 18.70 -8.09
C THR A 458 15.91 17.29 -8.39
N SER A 459 14.61 17.14 -8.64
CA SER A 459 13.98 15.83 -8.91
C SER A 459 12.65 16.01 -9.64
N PRO A 460 12.19 15.02 -10.41
CA PRO A 460 10.79 14.89 -10.78
C PRO A 460 9.85 14.82 -9.57
N SER A 461 8.60 15.27 -9.79
CA SER A 461 7.53 15.26 -8.78
C SER A 461 6.65 14.02 -8.94
N ILE A 462 6.56 13.21 -7.88
CA ILE A 462 5.61 12.09 -7.82
C ILE A 462 4.21 12.64 -7.59
N PHE A 463 4.04 13.58 -6.63
CA PHE A 463 2.72 14.08 -6.28
C PHE A 463 2.04 14.87 -7.39
N SER A 464 2.77 15.53 -8.28
CA SER A 464 2.18 16.19 -9.46
C SER A 464 1.40 15.20 -10.33
N ARG A 465 1.81 13.93 -10.37
CA ARG A 465 1.13 12.88 -11.13
C ARG A 465 -0.02 12.25 -10.35
N VAL A 466 0.25 11.81 -9.13
CA VAL A 466 -0.70 10.95 -8.39
C VAL A 466 -1.70 11.73 -7.54
N PHE A 467 -1.30 12.86 -6.97
CA PHE A 467 -2.12 13.69 -6.08
C PHE A 467 -1.81 15.17 -6.29
N PRO A 468 -2.11 15.76 -7.48
CA PRO A 468 -1.70 17.12 -7.81
C PRO A 468 -2.17 18.17 -6.80
N GLY A 469 -3.32 17.94 -6.15
CA GLY A 469 -3.82 18.81 -5.07
C GLY A 469 -2.96 18.85 -3.80
N MET A 470 -1.99 17.94 -3.64
CA MET A 470 -1.02 17.95 -2.55
C MET A 470 0.22 18.81 -2.85
N VAL A 471 0.49 19.14 -4.11
CA VAL A 471 1.59 20.02 -4.51
C VAL A 471 1.15 21.48 -4.28
N LYS A 472 1.87 22.19 -3.40
CA LYS A 472 1.58 23.58 -3.07
C LYS A 472 2.79 24.45 -3.39
N GLY A 473 2.58 25.53 -4.15
CA GLY A 473 3.66 26.46 -4.51
C GLY A 473 4.79 25.82 -5.34
N GLY A 474 4.52 24.73 -6.04
CA GLY A 474 5.52 23.98 -6.82
C GLY A 474 6.38 23.02 -6.01
N LEU A 475 6.15 22.89 -4.70
CA LEU A 475 6.91 21.96 -3.85
C LEU A 475 6.25 20.58 -3.80
N ASP A 476 6.97 19.56 -4.28
CA ASP A 476 6.70 18.17 -3.92
C ASP A 476 7.41 17.87 -2.59
N ARG A 477 6.64 17.72 -1.51
CA ARG A 477 7.20 17.43 -0.19
C ARG A 477 7.85 16.05 -0.12
N ALA A 478 7.43 15.11 -0.95
CA ALA A 478 8.03 13.78 -1.03
C ALA A 478 9.47 13.84 -1.56
N ALA A 479 9.81 14.82 -2.41
CA ALA A 479 11.16 14.94 -2.97
C ALA A 479 12.22 15.40 -1.95
N VAL A 480 11.79 16.01 -0.84
CA VAL A 480 12.68 16.65 0.16
C VAL A 480 12.64 15.98 1.54
N GLU A 481 11.96 14.84 1.67
CA GLU A 481 11.88 14.07 2.92
C GLU A 481 13.28 13.72 3.44
N GLY A 482 13.49 13.93 4.74
CA GLY A 482 14.75 13.70 5.43
C GLY A 482 15.84 14.75 5.21
N ALA A 483 15.62 15.73 4.33
CA ALA A 483 16.62 16.77 4.02
C ALA A 483 16.15 18.20 4.36
N ALA A 484 14.85 18.39 4.61
CA ALA A 484 14.25 19.67 4.95
C ALA A 484 14.07 19.79 6.48
N LYS A 485 12.90 20.25 6.96
CA LYS A 485 12.59 20.44 8.39
C LYS A 485 12.71 19.15 9.22
N ASP A 486 12.48 18.02 8.56
CA ASP A 486 12.49 16.66 9.10
C ASP A 486 13.86 15.99 9.03
N ALA A 487 14.94 16.73 8.71
CA ALA A 487 16.30 16.26 8.87
C ALA A 487 16.58 15.84 10.34
N ASP A 488 17.39 14.79 10.47
CA ASP A 488 17.76 14.14 11.74
C ASP A 488 18.84 14.93 12.53
N TYR A 489 19.39 15.98 11.92
CA TYR A 489 20.47 16.82 12.46
C TYR A 489 19.97 18.22 12.84
N ASP A 490 20.60 18.81 13.86
CA ASP A 490 20.47 20.22 14.24
C ASP A 490 21.38 21.05 13.33
N LEU A 491 20.83 21.46 12.19
CA LEU A 491 21.54 22.22 11.16
C LEU A 491 21.30 23.73 11.35
N PRO A 492 22.31 24.52 11.70
CA PRO A 492 22.15 25.96 11.87
C PRO A 492 22.06 26.68 10.53
N ASN A 493 21.24 27.73 10.49
CA ASN A 493 21.01 28.55 9.30
C ASN A 493 20.69 27.68 8.07
N GLN A 494 19.75 26.74 8.23
CA GLN A 494 19.42 25.74 7.21
C GLN A 494 18.55 26.36 6.11
N HIS A 495 18.98 26.20 4.86
CA HIS A 495 18.17 26.47 3.69
C HIS A 495 18.10 25.22 2.81
N THR A 496 16.90 24.67 2.64
CA THR A 496 16.64 23.58 1.71
C THR A 496 15.66 24.04 0.66
N GLU A 497 16.05 23.93 -0.61
CA GLU A 497 15.25 24.30 -1.76
C GLU A 497 14.95 23.07 -2.62
N TYR A 498 13.83 23.13 -3.33
CA TYR A 498 13.42 22.14 -4.31
C TYR A 498 13.36 22.77 -5.70
N VAL A 499 13.89 22.08 -6.70
CA VAL A 499 13.71 22.39 -8.11
C VAL A 499 12.99 21.22 -8.77
N LEU A 500 11.85 21.53 -9.41
CA LEU A 500 11.11 20.55 -10.19
C LEU A 500 11.86 20.26 -11.50
N HIS A 501 12.21 19.00 -11.72
CA HIS A 501 12.72 18.51 -13.00
C HIS A 501 11.60 17.83 -13.79
N GLU A 502 11.23 18.39 -14.94
CA GLU A 502 10.21 17.80 -15.82
C GLU A 502 10.85 16.69 -16.66
N SER A 503 10.38 15.45 -16.49
CA SER A 503 10.88 14.29 -17.22
C SER A 503 9.74 13.54 -17.90
N PRO A 504 9.91 13.07 -19.15
CA PRO A 504 8.93 12.21 -19.80
C PRO A 504 8.95 10.76 -19.27
N ILE A 505 9.93 10.41 -18.43
CA ILE A 505 10.02 9.09 -17.78
C ILE A 505 9.08 9.08 -16.56
N PRO A 506 8.08 8.19 -16.50
CA PRO A 506 7.14 8.14 -15.38
C PRO A 506 7.84 7.84 -14.06
N VAL A 507 7.48 8.60 -13.02
CA VAL A 507 7.96 8.36 -11.65
C VAL A 507 6.82 7.94 -10.73
N GLY A 508 7.15 7.11 -9.74
CA GLY A 508 6.21 6.59 -8.76
C GLY A 508 6.80 6.53 -7.36
N PHE A 509 5.94 6.20 -6.40
CA PHE A 509 6.42 5.89 -5.06
C PHE A 509 7.31 4.66 -5.15
N TRP A 510 8.55 4.79 -4.70
CA TRP A 510 9.48 3.69 -4.47
C TRP A 510 9.76 3.59 -2.97
N ARG A 511 10.18 2.43 -2.45
CA ARG A 511 10.31 2.21 -0.99
C ARG A 511 11.17 3.31 -0.33
N ALA A 512 10.63 3.92 0.73
CA ALA A 512 11.18 5.08 1.44
C ALA A 512 11.04 6.45 0.74
N VAL A 513 10.47 6.49 -0.46
CA VAL A 513 10.12 7.72 -1.20
C VAL A 513 11.29 8.70 -1.25
N GLY A 514 11.23 9.90 -0.67
CA GLY A 514 12.33 10.86 -0.70
C GLY A 514 13.54 10.43 0.13
N HIS A 515 13.29 9.78 1.27
CA HIS A 515 14.36 9.27 2.13
C HIS A 515 15.27 8.28 1.39
N SER A 516 14.78 7.63 0.33
CA SER A 516 15.57 6.65 -0.44
C SER A 516 16.83 7.23 -1.09
N PHE A 517 16.84 8.52 -1.44
CA PHE A 517 18.02 9.21 -1.99
C PHE A 517 18.53 10.31 -1.07
N ASN A 518 17.64 11.00 -0.35
CA ASN A 518 18.07 12.06 0.57
C ASN A 518 18.86 11.51 1.76
N ALA A 519 18.61 10.28 2.23
CA ALA A 519 19.45 9.68 3.25
C ALA A 519 20.89 9.50 2.76
N PHE A 520 21.09 9.03 1.51
CA PHE A 520 22.42 8.94 0.91
C PHE A 520 23.08 10.33 0.81
N PHE A 521 22.36 11.33 0.33
CA PHE A 521 22.86 12.70 0.19
C PHE A 521 23.25 13.33 1.53
N MET A 522 22.35 13.29 2.51
CA MET A 522 22.57 13.88 3.83
C MET A 522 23.67 13.16 4.60
N GLU A 523 23.68 11.83 4.62
CA GLU A 523 24.70 11.07 5.36
C GLU A 523 26.09 11.21 4.73
N SER A 524 26.18 11.26 3.40
CA SER A 524 27.45 11.51 2.71
C SER A 524 27.95 12.93 2.98
N ALA A 525 27.07 13.94 2.92
CA ALA A 525 27.42 15.32 3.22
C ALA A 525 27.94 15.48 4.66
N ILE A 526 27.32 14.78 5.63
CA ILE A 526 27.80 14.78 7.02
C ILE A 526 29.18 14.11 7.15
N ASP A 527 29.42 13.00 6.46
CA ASP A 527 30.73 12.33 6.44
C ASP A 527 31.83 13.21 5.84
N GLU A 528 31.58 13.83 4.69
CA GLU A 528 32.56 14.68 4.02
C GLU A 528 32.89 15.92 4.87
N VAL A 529 31.88 16.50 5.52
CA VAL A 529 32.07 17.60 6.46
C VAL A 529 32.88 17.15 7.69
N ALA A 530 32.58 15.99 8.26
CA ALA A 530 33.34 15.43 9.38
C ALA A 530 34.81 15.21 9.00
N HIS A 531 35.06 14.69 7.79
CA HIS A 531 36.39 14.52 7.24
C HIS A 531 37.14 15.86 7.08
N LEU A 532 36.49 16.88 6.52
CA LEU A 532 37.07 18.22 6.37
C LEU A 532 37.40 18.89 7.73
N ALA A 533 36.59 18.56 8.75
CA ALA A 533 36.81 19.00 10.13
C ALA A 533 37.90 18.20 10.86
N GLY A 534 38.32 17.04 10.34
CA GLY A 534 39.25 16.13 11.01
C GLY A 534 38.65 15.48 12.26
N ILE A 535 37.32 15.28 12.28
CA ILE A 535 36.58 14.68 13.38
C ILE A 535 36.06 13.31 12.92
N ASP A 536 36.13 12.31 13.80
CA ASP A 536 35.55 11.00 13.53
C ASP A 536 34.05 11.12 13.14
N PRO A 537 33.58 10.46 12.07
CA PRO A 537 32.21 10.62 11.59
C PRO A 537 31.12 10.19 12.59
N PHE A 538 31.40 9.24 13.49
CA PHE A 538 30.46 8.87 14.55
C PHE A 538 30.36 9.97 15.59
N ASP A 539 31.50 10.48 16.07
CA ASP A 539 31.54 11.60 17.03
C ASP A 539 30.93 12.88 16.46
N TYR A 540 31.14 13.13 15.16
CA TYR A 540 30.58 14.27 14.47
C TYR A 540 29.05 14.20 14.47
N ARG A 541 28.47 13.07 14.04
CA ARG A 541 27.02 12.85 14.08
C ARG A 541 26.48 13.02 15.49
N LEU A 542 27.14 12.46 16.50
CA LEU A 542 26.72 12.65 17.89
C LEU A 542 26.66 14.14 18.25
N LYS A 543 27.58 14.98 17.82
CA LYS A 543 27.53 16.42 18.13
C LYS A 543 26.33 17.11 17.47
N VAL A 544 26.05 16.81 16.21
CA VAL A 544 25.01 17.51 15.42
C VAL A 544 23.64 16.81 15.41
N MET A 545 23.47 15.67 16.07
CA MET A 545 22.20 14.92 16.07
C MET A 545 21.10 15.62 16.88
N LYS A 546 19.90 15.75 16.29
CA LYS A 546 18.78 16.54 16.80
C LYS A 546 18.12 16.04 18.07
N THR A 547 18.09 14.71 18.28
CA THR A 547 17.31 14.12 19.38
C THR A 547 18.08 13.06 20.15
N ALA A 548 17.81 12.96 21.46
CA ALA A 548 18.33 11.90 22.31
C ALA A 548 17.95 10.50 21.82
N ARG A 549 16.77 10.36 21.20
CA ARG A 549 16.32 9.09 20.61
C ARG A 549 17.23 8.65 19.47
N LEU A 550 17.56 9.57 18.56
CA LEU A 550 18.43 9.29 17.41
C LEU A 550 19.87 9.06 17.86
N ARG A 551 20.37 9.81 18.85
CA ARG A 551 21.69 9.59 19.47
C ARG A 551 21.80 8.17 20.02
N LYS A 552 20.80 7.74 20.81
CA LYS A 552 20.76 6.37 21.34
C LYS A 552 20.69 5.30 20.25
N ALA A 553 20.02 5.59 19.13
CA ALA A 553 19.98 4.67 18.00
C ALA A 553 21.35 4.54 17.32
N LEU A 554 22.05 5.67 17.14
CA LEU A 554 23.42 5.70 16.62
C LEU A 554 24.39 4.95 17.54
N GLU A 555 24.33 5.19 18.85
CA GLU A 555 25.15 4.51 19.86
C GLU A 555 24.90 3.00 19.92
N MET A 556 23.68 2.55 19.62
CA MET A 556 23.34 1.12 19.59
C MET A 556 23.82 0.43 18.31
N ALA A 557 24.00 1.18 17.23
CA ALA A 557 24.46 0.64 15.95
C ALA A 557 25.98 0.51 15.86
N ALA A 558 26.72 1.33 16.62
CA ALA A 558 28.17 1.24 16.82
C ALA A 558 28.52 0.09 17.79
#